data_AF-A0A941VPG6-F1
#
_entry.id   AF-A0A941VPG6-F1
#
_cell.length_a   1.000
_cell.length_b   1.000
_cell.length_c   1.000
_cell.angle_alpha   90.00
_cell.angle_beta   90.00
_cell.angle_gamma   90.00
#
_symmetry.space_group_name_H-M   'P 1'
#
loop_
_entity.id
_entity.type
_entity.pdbx_description
1 polymer ?
#
loop_
_entity_poly.entity_id
_entity_poly.type
_entity_poly.pdbx_seq_one_letter_code
_entity_poly.pdbx_strand_id
1 'polypeptide(L)'
;MQATREPPMRLQMRLYTVEAKGEAADLRAASKFDPRIVAPDDYSHTQAIGRTLRANGAQGILYPSVRHPGGECLAALRTGIVKNCLHAAYLEYHWNGQGIDAVFEVNQVL
;
A
#
# COMPACT_ATOMS: atom_id res chain seq x y z
N MET A 1 10.33 -1.95 10.13
CA MET A 1 11.71 -2.36 10.46
C MET A 1 12.51 -1.23 11.07
N GLN A 2 12.52 -0.02 10.49
CA GLN A 2 13.15 1.14 11.15
C GLN A 2 12.52 1.47 12.51
N ALA A 3 11.18 1.54 12.57
CA ALA A 3 10.43 1.88 13.77
C ALA A 3 10.68 0.91 14.94
N THR A 4 11.01 -0.36 14.64
CA THR A 4 11.30 -1.41 15.63
C THR A 4 12.81 -1.69 15.77
N ARG A 5 13.66 -0.95 15.05
CA ARG A 5 15.13 -1.09 15.06
C ARG A 5 15.61 -2.51 14.72
N GLU A 6 14.97 -3.13 13.73
CA GLU A 6 15.37 -4.47 13.28
C GLU A 6 16.81 -4.46 12.75
N PRO A 7 17.62 -5.49 13.08
CA PRO A 7 18.96 -5.65 12.51
C PRO A 7 18.89 -5.94 11.00
N PRO A 8 20.01 -5.83 10.26
CA PRO A 8 20.05 -6.22 8.85
C PRO A 8 19.50 -7.64 8.62
N MET A 9 18.62 -7.80 7.64
CA MET A 9 17.95 -9.06 7.37
C MET A 9 17.45 -9.17 5.92
N ARG A 10 17.09 -10.38 5.52
CA ARG A 10 16.41 -10.68 4.26
C ARG A 10 14.99 -11.10 4.55
N LEU A 11 14.03 -10.46 3.88
CA LEU A 11 12.61 -10.78 4.00
C LEU A 11 12.11 -11.46 2.73
N GLN A 12 11.53 -12.65 2.88
CA GLN A 12 10.81 -13.30 1.79
C GLN A 12 9.39 -12.74 1.71
N MET A 13 9.02 -12.27 0.52
CA MET A 13 7.74 -11.65 0.22
C MET A 13 7.11 -12.31 -1.01
N ARG A 14 5.79 -12.16 -1.14
CA ARG A 14 5.05 -12.57 -2.35
C ARG A 14 4.53 -11.33 -3.05
N LEU A 15 4.76 -11.25 -4.36
CA LEU A 15 4.18 -10.24 -5.21
C LEU A 15 2.87 -10.77 -5.80
N TYR A 16 1.80 -10.02 -5.60
CA TYR A 16 0.51 -10.29 -6.21
C TYR A 16 0.14 -9.17 -7.17
N THR A 17 -0.32 -9.55 -8.35
CA THR A 17 -0.97 -8.62 -9.29
C THR A 17 -2.47 -8.82 -9.22
N VAL A 18 -3.22 -7.73 -9.30
CA VAL A 18 -4.68 -7.74 -9.33
C VAL A 18 -5.17 -6.81 -10.43
N GLU A 19 -6.34 -7.12 -10.98
CA GLU A 19 -7.10 -6.15 -11.77
C GLU A 19 -8.01 -5.35 -10.84
N ALA A 20 -7.88 -4.03 -10.86
CA ALA A 20 -8.75 -3.12 -10.12
C ALA A 20 -9.82 -2.54 -11.04
N LYS A 21 -11.10 -2.77 -10.73
CA LYS A 21 -12.24 -2.23 -11.48
C LYS A 21 -13.42 -1.94 -10.56
N GLY A 22 -13.87 -0.69 -10.55
CA GLY A 22 -15.04 -0.22 -9.80
C GLY A 22 -14.94 1.26 -9.49
N GLU A 23 -15.80 1.72 -8.57
CA GLU A 23 -15.82 3.13 -8.15
C GLU A 23 -14.99 3.32 -6.88
N ALA A 24 -14.16 4.36 -6.87
CA ALA A 24 -13.35 4.72 -5.73
C ALA A 24 -13.52 6.20 -5.40
N ALA A 25 -13.64 6.51 -4.10
CA ALA A 25 -13.56 7.90 -3.65
C ALA A 25 -12.14 8.41 -3.89
N ASP A 26 -12.01 9.54 -4.59
CA ASP A 26 -10.71 10.10 -4.96
C ASP A 26 -10.28 11.19 -3.97
N LEU A 27 -9.24 10.89 -3.18
CA LEU A 27 -8.67 11.81 -2.20
C LEU A 27 -7.41 12.51 -2.70
N ARG A 28 -6.97 12.28 -3.95
CA ARG A 28 -5.72 12.87 -4.46
C ARG A 28 -5.76 14.38 -4.50
N ALA A 29 -6.86 14.96 -4.98
CA ALA A 29 -7.04 16.42 -4.95
C ALA A 29 -7.22 16.93 -3.51
N ALA A 30 -8.05 16.26 -2.72
CA ALA A 30 -8.33 16.64 -1.33
C ALA A 30 -7.05 16.68 -0.47
N SER A 31 -6.13 15.72 -0.67
CA SER A 31 -4.87 15.63 0.06
C SER A 31 -3.94 16.83 -0.14
N LYS A 32 -4.13 17.62 -1.21
CA LYS A 32 -3.39 18.87 -1.43
C LYS A 32 -3.89 20.01 -0.55
N PHE A 33 -5.17 19.98 -0.18
CA PHE A 33 -5.80 21.00 0.67
C PHE A 33 -5.83 20.59 2.14
N ASP A 34 -5.88 19.28 2.42
CA ASP A 34 -5.76 18.72 3.77
C ASP A 34 -4.59 17.72 3.84
N PRO A 35 -3.38 18.20 4.20
CA PRO A 35 -2.20 17.34 4.32
C PRO A 35 -2.34 16.22 5.35
N ARG A 36 -3.30 16.30 6.29
CA ARG A 36 -3.53 15.25 7.30
C ARG A 36 -4.05 13.95 6.67
N ILE A 37 -4.58 14.01 5.45
CA ILE A 37 -4.99 12.82 4.67
C ILE A 37 -3.77 11.94 4.35
N VAL A 38 -2.59 12.55 4.22
CA VAL A 38 -1.33 11.93 3.79
C VAL A 38 -0.21 12.09 4.83
N ALA A 39 -0.58 12.27 6.10
CA ALA A 39 0.39 12.38 7.18
C ALA A 39 1.23 11.09 7.29
N PRO A 40 2.57 11.18 7.25
CA PRO A 40 3.45 10.01 7.15
C PRO A 40 3.54 9.17 8.43
N ASP A 41 3.22 9.79 9.57
CA ASP A 41 3.41 9.24 10.92
C ASP A 41 2.13 9.27 11.78
N ASP A 42 1.06 9.94 11.35
CA ASP A 42 -0.25 9.94 12.02
C ASP A 42 -1.38 9.60 11.06
N TYR A 43 -1.87 8.37 11.16
CA TYR A 43 -2.92 7.86 10.29
C TYR A 43 -4.32 8.08 10.88
N SER A 44 -4.46 8.70 12.06
CA SER A 44 -5.74 8.80 12.78
C SER A 44 -6.81 9.51 11.94
N HIS A 45 -6.43 10.60 11.28
CA HIS A 45 -7.32 11.39 10.43
C HIS A 45 -7.76 10.60 9.18
N THR A 46 -6.80 10.05 8.43
CA THR A 46 -7.09 9.29 7.20
C THR A 46 -7.86 8.00 7.49
N GLN A 47 -7.60 7.35 8.63
CA GLN A 47 -8.36 6.17 9.06
C GLN A 47 -9.80 6.53 9.42
N ALA A 48 -10.07 7.71 9.99
CA ALA A 48 -11.43 8.17 10.26
C ALA A 48 -12.20 8.38 8.95
N ILE A 49 -11.58 9.00 7.94
CA ILE A 49 -12.15 9.14 6.59
C ILE A 49 -12.45 7.76 6.00
N GLY A 50 -11.48 6.83 6.04
CA GLY A 50 -11.64 5.47 5.54
C GLY A 50 -12.78 4.71 6.21
N ARG A 51 -12.94 4.85 7.54
CA ARG A 51 -14.08 4.25 8.28
C ARG A 51 -15.41 4.81 7.80
N THR A 52 -15.54 6.12 7.67
CA THR A 52 -16.77 6.78 7.18
C THR A 52 -17.12 6.34 5.76
N LEU A 53 -16.15 6.37 4.84
CA LEU A 53 -16.36 5.92 3.45
C LEU A 53 -16.78 4.45 3.38
N ARG A 54 -16.14 3.60 4.18
CA ARG A 54 -16.51 2.18 4.28
C ARG A 54 -17.93 1.98 4.78
N ALA A 55 -18.35 2.74 5.80
CA ALA A 55 -19.71 2.69 6.36
C ALA A 55 -20.76 3.15 5.35
N ASN A 56 -20.42 4.16 4.53
CA ASN A 56 -21.28 4.68 3.46
C ASN A 56 -21.28 3.82 2.18
N GLY A 57 -20.64 2.65 2.20
CA GLY A 57 -20.68 1.69 1.09
C GLY A 57 -19.66 1.91 -0.03
N ALA A 58 -18.67 2.78 0.14
CA ALA A 58 -17.61 2.95 -0.84
C ALA A 58 -16.89 1.61 -1.15
N GLN A 59 -16.61 1.35 -2.42
CA GLN A 59 -15.93 0.13 -2.85
C GLN A 59 -14.41 0.25 -2.67
N GLY A 60 -13.84 1.44 -2.89
CA GLY A 60 -12.44 1.73 -2.65
C GLY A 60 -12.13 3.21 -2.49
N ILE A 61 -10.84 3.52 -2.28
CA ILE A 61 -10.31 4.88 -2.13
C ILE A 61 -9.03 5.02 -2.94
N LEU A 62 -8.93 6.03 -3.79
CA LEU A 62 -7.69 6.44 -4.45
C LEU A 62 -7.02 7.56 -3.65
N TYR A 63 -5.73 7.42 -3.38
CA TYR A 63 -4.95 8.37 -2.59
C TYR A 63 -3.47 8.33 -2.99
N PRO A 64 -2.69 9.41 -2.80
CA PRO A 64 -1.28 9.40 -3.12
C PRO A 64 -0.48 8.59 -2.07
N SER A 65 0.62 8.00 -2.50
CA SER A 65 1.52 7.30 -1.59
C SER A 65 2.26 8.28 -0.69
N VAL A 66 2.24 8.02 0.62
CA VAL A 66 3.00 8.82 1.60
C VAL A 66 4.48 8.43 1.67
N ARG A 67 4.87 7.33 1.00
CA ARG A 67 6.24 6.78 1.02
C ARG A 67 6.92 6.77 -0.35
N HIS A 68 6.19 7.03 -1.43
CA HIS A 68 6.72 7.08 -2.79
C HIS A 68 6.20 8.35 -3.49
N PRO A 69 7.02 9.41 -3.62
CA PRO A 69 6.62 10.64 -4.31
C PRO A 69 6.15 10.36 -5.74
N GLY A 70 5.00 10.90 -6.12
CA GLY A 70 4.35 10.64 -7.42
C GLY A 70 3.62 9.30 -7.50
N GLY A 71 3.78 8.42 -6.51
CA GLY A 71 3.05 7.17 -6.42
C GLY A 71 1.59 7.35 -6.02
N GLU A 72 0.75 6.42 -6.46
CA GLU A 72 -0.66 6.36 -6.13
C GLU A 72 -1.00 5.01 -5.50
N CYS A 73 -2.04 4.97 -4.68
CA CYS A 73 -2.48 3.80 -3.97
C CYS A 73 -4.00 3.66 -4.05
N LEU A 74 -4.47 2.40 -4.06
CA LEU A 74 -5.87 2.03 -3.97
C LEU A 74 -6.10 1.25 -2.69
N ALA A 75 -6.98 1.74 -1.82
CA ALA A 75 -7.52 0.94 -0.73
C ALA A 75 -8.79 0.24 -1.20
N ALA A 76 -8.77 -1.09 -1.26
CA ALA A 76 -9.97 -1.89 -1.54
C ALA A 76 -10.79 -2.07 -0.26
N LEU A 77 -11.97 -1.44 -0.17
CA LEU A 77 -12.88 -1.54 0.98
C LEU A 77 -13.93 -2.64 0.82
N ARG A 78 -14.11 -3.14 -0.40
CA ARG A 78 -14.97 -4.27 -0.77
C ARG A 78 -14.20 -5.17 -1.74
N THR A 79 -14.43 -6.47 -1.66
CA THR A 79 -13.73 -7.45 -2.51
C THR A 79 -14.07 -7.31 -3.98
N GLY A 80 -15.24 -6.77 -4.33
CA GLY A 80 -15.68 -6.62 -5.72
C GLY A 80 -14.81 -5.71 -6.60
N ILE A 81 -14.03 -4.79 -5.99
CA ILE A 81 -13.19 -3.83 -6.73
C ILE A 81 -11.86 -4.42 -7.21
N VAL A 82 -11.43 -5.55 -6.65
CA VAL A 82 -10.19 -6.24 -7.01
C VAL A 82 -10.49 -7.67 -7.47
N LYS A 83 -9.96 -8.06 -8.62
CA LYS A 83 -10.19 -9.38 -9.24
C LYS A 83 -8.90 -9.92 -9.82
N ASN A 84 -8.93 -11.17 -10.29
CA ASN A 84 -7.82 -11.82 -10.98
C ASN A 84 -6.51 -11.70 -10.19
N CYS A 85 -6.57 -12.04 -8.89
CA CYS A 85 -5.39 -12.04 -8.04
C CYS A 85 -4.47 -13.18 -8.44
N LEU A 86 -3.31 -12.83 -8.98
CA LEU A 86 -2.30 -13.77 -9.45
C LEU A 86 -1.04 -13.62 -8.60
N HIS A 87 -0.48 -14.74 -8.18
CA HIS A 87 0.85 -14.76 -7.57
C HIS A 87 1.87 -14.58 -8.69
N ALA A 88 2.48 -13.39 -8.76
CA ALA A 88 3.33 -13.00 -9.88
C ALA A 88 4.80 -13.42 -9.66
N ALA A 89 5.29 -13.33 -8.42
CA ALA A 89 6.67 -13.66 -8.10
C ALA A 89 6.89 -13.85 -6.59
N TYR A 90 7.95 -14.56 -6.23
CA TYR A 90 8.56 -14.44 -4.91
C TYR A 90 9.63 -13.35 -4.95
N LEU A 91 9.66 -12.51 -3.93
CA LEU A 91 10.64 -11.43 -3.79
C LEU A 91 11.47 -11.64 -2.51
N GLU A 92 12.74 -11.26 -2.56
CA GLU A 92 13.62 -11.14 -1.40
C GLU A 92 14.02 -9.67 -1.21
N TYR A 93 13.57 -9.07 -0.12
CA TYR A 93 13.85 -7.69 0.25
C TYR A 93 15.05 -7.66 1.20
N HIS A 94 16.10 -6.92 0.84
CA HIS A 94 17.29 -6.76 1.66
C HIS A 94 17.16 -5.51 2.51
N TRP A 95 17.09 -5.70 3.82
CA TRP A 95 17.09 -4.63 4.80
C TRP A 95 18.46 -4.50 5.42
N ASN A 96 19.03 -3.30 5.35
CA ASN A 96 20.37 -3.03 5.86
C ASN A 96 20.41 -2.43 7.27
N GLY A 97 19.30 -2.45 8.01
CA GLY A 97 19.15 -1.79 9.30
C GLY A 97 18.54 -0.39 9.24
N GLN A 98 18.50 0.24 8.05
CA GLN A 98 17.93 1.58 7.86
C GLN A 98 16.87 1.66 6.76
N GLY A 99 17.06 0.91 5.68
CA GLY A 99 16.20 0.93 4.50
C GLY A 99 16.24 -0.40 3.76
N ILE A 100 15.35 -0.53 2.77
CA ILE A 100 15.49 -1.57 1.75
C ILE A 100 16.44 -1.03 0.68
N ASP A 101 17.59 -1.68 0.49
CA ASP A 101 18.60 -1.26 -0.48
C ASP A 101 18.67 -2.16 -1.72
N ALA A 102 18.14 -3.38 -1.64
CA ALA A 102 17.96 -4.26 -2.78
C ALA A 102 16.65 -5.06 -2.68
N VAL A 103 16.09 -5.37 -3.84
CA VAL A 103 14.95 -6.28 -4.00
C VAL A 103 15.30 -7.24 -5.12
N PHE A 104 15.22 -8.55 -4.84
CA PHE A 104 15.46 -9.60 -5.82
C PHE A 104 14.17 -10.33 -6.12
N GLU A 105 13.95 -10.67 -7.38
CA GLU A 105 13.00 -11.71 -7.75
C GLU A 105 13.69 -13.08 -7.61
N VAL A 106 13.05 -14.02 -6.91
CA VAL A 106 13.63 -15.33 -6.62
C VAL A 106 12.75 -16.44 -7.18
N ASN A 107 13.39 -17.45 -7.76
CA ASN A 107 12.73 -18.62 -8.31
C ASN A 107 13.27 -19.87 -7.62
N GLN A 108 12.36 -20.78 -7.24
CA GLN A 108 12.76 -22.12 -6.83
C GLN A 108 13.12 -22.90 -8.10
N VAL A 109 14.35 -23.39 -8.12
CA VAL A 109 14.83 -24.33 -9.13
C VAL A 109 14.97 -25.66 -8.39
N LEU A 110 14.27 -26.70 -8.86
CA LEU A 110 14.10 -28.07 -8.30
C LEU A 110 12.76 -28.30 -7.58
#